data_AF-A0A1Q5T6M8-F1
#
_entry.id   AF-A0A1Q5T6M8-F1
#
_cell.length_a   1.000
_cell.length_b   1.000
_cell.length_c   1.000
_cell.angle_alpha   90.00
_cell.angle_beta   90.00
_cell.angle_gamma   90.00
#
_symmetry.space_group_name_H-M   'P 1'
#
loop_
_entity.id
_entity.type
_entity.pdbx_description
1 polymer ?
#
loop_
_entity_poly.entity_id
_entity_poly.type
_entity_poly.pdbx_seq_one_letter_code
_entity_poly.pdbx_strand_id
1 'polypeptide(L)'
;MDEAKIETKQSFDAKKHLCYEPPNKIYTMEIGLEGQGISPVAVTAPSHLFTEEAIKQMRAEIFSQPVLDNCLYMSEFVKSTVRGMGSARAHFTCGAWNSDEVLAKVSEVTGIELIPAMDNEIAAVNIS
;
A
#
# COMPACT_ATOMS: atom_id res chain seq x y z
N MET A 1 -11.23 -3.53 -16.20
CA MET A 1 -10.23 -4.57 -15.86
C MET A 1 -9.14 -4.69 -16.91
N ASP A 2 -9.45 -4.60 -18.21
CA ASP A 2 -8.41 -4.69 -19.27
C ASP A 2 -7.34 -3.58 -19.23
N GLU A 3 -7.65 -2.39 -18.69
CA GLU A 3 -6.67 -1.30 -18.52
C GLU A 3 -5.60 -1.55 -17.44
N ALA A 4 -5.76 -2.59 -16.61
CA ALA A 4 -4.78 -2.92 -15.58
C ALA A 4 -3.67 -3.85 -16.11
N LYS A 5 -3.77 -4.33 -17.35
CA LYS A 5 -2.72 -5.16 -17.96
C LYS A 5 -1.51 -4.32 -18.32
N ILE A 6 -0.34 -4.85 -17.99
CA ILE A 6 0.96 -4.27 -18.37
C ILE A 6 1.72 -5.30 -19.22
N GLU A 7 2.54 -4.82 -20.15
CA GLU A 7 3.31 -5.69 -21.05
C GLU A 7 4.47 -6.38 -20.32
N THR A 8 5.13 -5.68 -19.39
CA THR A 8 6.33 -6.18 -18.70
C THR A 8 6.16 -6.07 -17.19
N LYS A 9 6.11 -7.21 -16.51
CA LYS A 9 6.23 -7.28 -15.05
C LYS A 9 7.68 -7.06 -14.64
N GLN A 10 7.91 -6.29 -13.59
CA GLN A 10 9.25 -6.03 -13.05
C GLN A 10 9.25 -6.18 -11.53
N SER A 11 10.43 -6.21 -10.92
CA SER A 11 10.61 -6.11 -9.48
C SER A 11 10.56 -4.66 -9.02
N PHE A 12 10.21 -4.44 -7.75
CA PHE A 12 10.31 -3.12 -7.16
C PHE A 12 11.77 -2.65 -7.08
N ASP A 13 11.95 -1.35 -7.24
CA ASP A 13 13.23 -0.63 -7.17
C ASP A 13 12.91 0.75 -6.64
N ALA A 14 13.36 1.07 -5.43
CA ALA A 14 13.06 2.32 -4.76
C ALA A 14 13.51 3.54 -5.57
N LYS A 15 14.64 3.47 -6.29
CA LYS A 15 15.16 4.62 -7.06
C LYS A 15 14.28 4.99 -8.25
N LYS A 16 13.51 4.02 -8.75
CA LYS A 16 12.63 4.19 -9.92
C LYS A 16 11.17 4.35 -9.53
N HIS A 17 10.73 3.67 -8.48
CA HIS A 17 9.33 3.47 -8.16
C HIS A 17 8.85 4.30 -6.98
N LEU A 18 9.74 4.82 -6.13
CA LEU A 18 9.42 5.74 -5.05
C LEU A 18 9.52 7.18 -5.56
N CYS A 19 8.45 7.96 -5.42
CA CYS A 19 8.46 9.41 -5.69
C CYS A 19 7.80 10.17 -4.55
N TYR A 20 8.20 9.81 -3.33
CA TYR A 20 7.62 10.35 -2.11
C TYR A 20 7.65 11.89 -2.09
N GLU A 21 6.47 12.46 -1.93
CA GLU A 21 6.27 13.87 -1.61
C GLU A 21 5.71 13.96 -0.19
N PRO A 22 6.31 14.76 0.72
CA PRO A 22 5.77 14.92 2.04
C PRO A 22 4.37 15.56 1.98
N PRO A 23 3.43 15.12 2.82
CA PRO A 23 2.09 15.69 2.85
C PRO A 23 2.16 17.17 3.23
N ASN A 24 1.41 18.00 2.52
CA ASN A 24 1.37 19.45 2.78
C ASN A 24 0.69 19.82 4.11
N LYS A 25 -0.02 18.88 4.72
CA LYS A 25 -0.73 19.05 5.98
C LYS A 25 -0.74 17.77 6.78
N ILE A 26 -0.42 17.90 8.07
CA ILE A 26 -0.44 16.83 9.05
C ILE A 26 -1.38 17.29 10.17
N TYR A 27 -2.36 16.44 10.51
CA TYR A 27 -3.21 16.63 11.66
C TYR A 27 -2.71 15.71 12.76
N THR A 28 -2.42 16.29 13.92
CA THR A 28 -1.95 15.57 15.11
C THR A 28 -3.14 15.03 15.91
N MET A 29 -2.86 14.27 16.96
CA MET A 29 -3.87 13.79 17.91
C MET A 29 -4.56 14.92 18.71
N GLU A 30 -4.22 16.19 18.47
CA GLU A 30 -4.82 17.39 19.07
C GLU A 30 -6.30 17.64 18.67
N ILE A 31 -6.89 16.67 18.01
CA ILE A 31 -8.32 16.56 17.69
C ILE A 31 -9.14 16.00 18.87
N GLY A 32 -8.62 16.05 20.09
CA GLY A 32 -9.24 15.48 21.30
C GLY A 32 -8.96 13.99 21.50
N LEU A 33 -7.91 13.46 20.87
CA LEU A 33 -7.48 12.05 20.98
C LEU A 33 -6.06 11.93 21.56
N GLU A 34 -5.56 12.98 22.22
CA GLU A 34 -4.22 13.01 22.79
C GLU A 34 -4.00 11.84 23.76
N GLY A 35 -2.87 11.14 23.61
CA GLY A 35 -2.51 9.99 24.45
C GLY A 35 -3.27 8.69 24.18
N GLN A 36 -4.23 8.66 23.25
CA GLN A 36 -4.98 7.43 22.92
C GLN A 36 -4.25 6.53 21.91
N GLY A 37 -3.35 7.08 21.11
CA GLY A 37 -2.60 6.37 20.07
C GLY A 37 -1.11 6.24 20.37
N ILE A 38 -0.42 5.40 19.59
CA ILE A 38 1.05 5.24 19.65
C ILE A 38 1.80 6.26 18.78
N SER A 39 1.11 6.88 17.81
CA SER A 39 1.67 7.91 16.92
C SER A 39 1.15 9.30 17.33
N PRO A 40 1.98 10.35 17.23
CA PRO A 40 1.52 11.73 17.40
C PRO A 40 0.68 12.24 16.22
N VAL A 41 0.71 11.54 15.08
CA VAL A 41 0.00 11.89 13.84
C VAL A 41 -1.32 11.14 13.76
N ALA A 42 -2.42 11.88 13.61
CA ALA A 42 -3.76 11.30 13.45
C ALA A 42 -4.05 10.96 11.98
N VAL A 43 -3.81 11.93 11.08
CA VAL A 43 -4.06 11.80 9.65
C VAL A 43 -3.29 12.85 8.86
N THR A 44 -2.93 12.56 7.62
CA THR A 44 -2.28 13.51 6.71
C THR A 44 -3.17 13.83 5.52
N ALA A 45 -2.89 14.96 4.86
CA ALA A 45 -3.40 15.17 3.52
C ALA A 45 -2.86 14.08 2.56
N PRO A 46 -3.55 13.79 1.45
CA PRO A 46 -3.04 12.89 0.42
C PRO A 46 -1.69 13.39 -0.12
N SER A 47 -0.77 12.46 -0.35
CA SER A 47 0.50 12.72 -1.03
C SER A 47 0.91 11.54 -1.90
N HIS A 48 1.85 11.77 -2.82
CA HIS A 48 2.40 10.71 -3.64
C HIS A 48 3.45 9.93 -2.84
N LEU A 49 3.33 8.59 -2.85
CA LEU A 49 4.36 7.69 -2.34
C LEU A 49 5.09 6.99 -3.50
N PHE A 50 4.32 6.55 -4.50
CA PHE A 50 4.80 5.75 -5.61
C PHE A 50 4.59 6.46 -6.96
N THR A 51 5.47 6.20 -7.91
CA THR A 51 5.33 6.70 -9.28
C THR A 51 4.11 6.08 -9.97
N GLU A 52 3.61 6.72 -11.03
CA GLU A 52 2.50 6.17 -11.83
C GLU A 52 2.85 4.78 -12.38
N GLU A 53 4.11 4.55 -12.77
CA GLU A 53 4.59 3.24 -13.21
C GLU A 53 4.47 2.18 -12.12
N ALA A 54 4.85 2.51 -10.89
CA ALA A 54 4.73 1.61 -9.76
C ALA A 54 3.26 1.30 -9.43
N ILE A 55 2.39 2.31 -9.49
CA ILE A 55 0.94 2.11 -9.33
C ILE A 55 0.39 1.20 -10.42
N LYS A 56 0.84 1.32 -11.67
CA LYS A 56 0.46 0.41 -12.76
C LYS A 56 0.90 -1.03 -12.49
N GLN A 57 2.12 -1.26 -11.99
CA GLN A 57 2.59 -2.58 -11.58
C GLN A 57 1.72 -3.18 -10.45
N MET A 58 1.46 -2.40 -9.40
CA MET A 58 0.61 -2.85 -8.28
C MET A 58 -0.80 -3.21 -8.76
N ARG A 59 -1.41 -2.36 -9.60
CA ARG A 59 -2.74 -2.64 -10.17
C ARG A 59 -2.73 -3.89 -11.04
N ALA A 60 -1.68 -4.10 -11.84
CA ALA A 60 -1.57 -5.30 -12.66
C ALA A 60 -1.52 -6.58 -11.83
N GLU A 61 -0.88 -6.55 -10.66
CA GLU A 61 -0.88 -7.67 -9.73
C GLU A 61 -2.26 -7.88 -9.09
N ILE A 62 -2.87 -6.81 -8.54
CA ILE A 62 -4.19 -6.83 -7.89
C ILE A 62 -5.27 -7.39 -8.83
N PHE A 63 -5.26 -6.99 -10.10
CA PHE A 63 -6.25 -7.43 -11.09
C PHE A 63 -5.78 -8.62 -11.93
N SER A 64 -4.70 -9.29 -11.55
CA SER A 64 -4.28 -10.52 -12.23
C SER A 64 -5.24 -11.67 -11.92
N GLN A 65 -5.45 -12.56 -12.89
CA GLN A 65 -6.36 -13.69 -12.72
C GLN A 65 -6.05 -14.54 -11.48
N PRO A 66 -4.77 -14.90 -11.18
CA PRO A 66 -4.47 -15.67 -9.96
C PRO A 66 -4.85 -14.96 -8.67
N VAL A 67 -4.78 -13.63 -8.62
CA VAL A 67 -5.21 -12.84 -7.46
C VAL A 67 -6.73 -12.79 -7.39
N LEU A 68 -7.41 -12.49 -8.49
CA LEU A 68 -8.87 -12.42 -8.51
C LEU A 68 -9.51 -13.78 -8.17
N ASP A 69 -8.91 -14.89 -8.58
CA ASP A 69 -9.44 -16.23 -8.31
C ASP A 69 -9.24 -16.69 -6.86
N ASN A 70 -8.15 -16.27 -6.21
CA ASN A 70 -7.72 -16.86 -4.93
C ASN A 70 -7.63 -15.88 -3.76
N CYS A 71 -7.72 -14.58 -4.03
CA CYS A 71 -7.49 -13.52 -3.04
C CYS A 71 -8.66 -12.53 -2.98
N LEU A 72 -9.63 -12.62 -3.89
CA LEU A 72 -10.82 -11.76 -3.89
C LEU A 72 -11.88 -12.33 -2.95
N TYR A 73 -12.27 -11.52 -1.97
CA TYR A 73 -13.32 -11.83 -1.01
C TYR A 73 -14.47 -10.85 -1.15
N MET A 74 -15.68 -11.38 -1.15
CA MET A 74 -16.94 -10.62 -1.22
C MET A 74 -17.92 -11.18 -0.19
N SER A 75 -18.66 -10.29 0.46
CA SER A 75 -19.77 -10.61 1.36
C SER A 75 -20.83 -9.52 1.29
N GLU A 76 -21.95 -9.69 1.99
CA GLU A 76 -22.99 -8.64 2.06
C GLU A 76 -22.46 -7.32 2.65
N PHE A 77 -21.51 -7.42 3.60
CA PHE A 77 -20.87 -6.28 4.27
C PHE A 77 -19.62 -5.77 3.57
N VAL A 78 -18.85 -6.66 2.91
CA VAL A 78 -17.60 -6.34 2.22
C VAL A 78 -17.80 -6.53 0.74
N LYS A 79 -18.02 -5.45 -0.01
CA LYS A 79 -18.39 -5.54 -1.43
C LYS A 79 -17.31 -6.18 -2.28
N SER A 80 -16.04 -5.82 -2.09
CA SER A 80 -14.92 -6.38 -2.86
C SER A 80 -13.59 -6.02 -2.19
N THR A 81 -12.88 -7.02 -1.67
CA THR A 81 -11.57 -6.82 -1.04
C THR A 81 -10.60 -7.90 -1.50
N VAL A 82 -9.37 -7.50 -1.81
CA VAL A 82 -8.26 -8.40 -2.13
C VAL A 82 -7.36 -8.51 -0.90
N ARG A 83 -7.17 -9.74 -0.43
CA ARG A 83 -6.35 -10.06 0.76
C ARG A 83 -5.58 -11.35 0.52
N GLY A 84 -4.45 -11.56 1.18
CA GLY A 84 -3.72 -12.82 1.03
C GLY A 84 -2.96 -12.98 -0.28
N MET A 85 -2.58 -11.88 -0.96
CA MET A 85 -1.82 -11.99 -2.22
C MET A 85 -0.49 -12.70 -2.00
N GLY A 86 0.30 -12.24 -1.03
CA GLY A 86 1.66 -12.73 -0.76
C GLY A 86 2.62 -12.52 -1.94
N SER A 87 3.91 -12.73 -1.68
CA SER A 87 4.97 -12.49 -2.69
C SER A 87 4.85 -13.40 -3.93
N ALA A 88 4.20 -14.56 -3.79
CA ALA A 88 3.97 -15.49 -4.90
C ALA A 88 3.03 -14.95 -5.98
N ARG A 89 2.06 -14.09 -5.62
CA ARG A 89 1.09 -13.51 -6.56
C ARG A 89 1.28 -12.02 -6.78
N ALA A 90 1.90 -11.32 -5.82
CA ALA A 90 2.13 -9.88 -5.87
C ALA A 90 3.57 -9.54 -5.45
N HIS A 91 4.55 -10.03 -6.22
CA HIS A 91 5.98 -9.87 -5.93
C HIS A 91 6.40 -8.39 -5.90
N PHE A 92 5.95 -7.59 -6.87
CA PHE A 92 6.26 -6.15 -6.92
C PHE A 92 5.67 -5.44 -5.70
N THR A 93 4.38 -5.65 -5.42
CA THR A 93 3.67 -5.01 -4.31
C THR A 93 4.26 -5.40 -2.96
N CYS A 94 4.54 -6.70 -2.74
CA CYS A 94 5.17 -7.16 -1.51
C CYS A 94 6.60 -6.60 -1.36
N GLY A 95 7.36 -6.54 -2.46
CA GLY A 95 8.70 -5.94 -2.47
C GLY A 95 8.67 -4.45 -2.14
N ALA A 96 7.67 -3.71 -2.64
CA ALA A 96 7.49 -2.29 -2.32
C ALA A 96 7.23 -2.07 -0.82
N TRP A 97 6.31 -2.82 -0.23
CA TRP A 97 5.95 -2.66 1.19
C TRP A 97 6.99 -3.25 2.17
N ASN A 98 7.97 -4.02 1.69
CA ASN A 98 9.12 -4.48 2.47
C ASN A 98 10.41 -3.71 2.18
N SER A 99 10.38 -2.67 1.33
CA SER A 99 11.56 -1.84 1.06
C SER A 99 11.84 -0.92 2.23
N ASP A 100 13.09 -0.91 2.70
CA ASP A 100 13.57 -0.02 3.76
C ASP A 100 13.31 1.45 3.41
N GLU A 101 13.46 1.82 2.14
CA GLU A 101 13.20 3.18 1.66
C GLU A 101 11.73 3.57 1.78
N VAL A 102 10.81 2.65 1.46
CA VAL A 102 9.36 2.88 1.63
C VAL A 102 9.03 2.97 3.12
N LEU A 103 9.49 2.01 3.93
CA LEU A 103 9.21 1.99 5.37
C LEU A 103 9.77 3.21 6.09
N ALA A 104 10.94 3.70 5.69
CA ALA A 104 11.52 4.94 6.21
C ALA A 104 10.60 6.14 5.96
N LYS A 105 10.00 6.26 4.76
CA LYS A 105 9.08 7.36 4.44
C LYS A 105 7.75 7.26 5.16
N VAL A 106 7.17 6.07 5.28
CA VAL A 106 5.94 5.88 6.06
C VAL A 106 6.20 6.15 7.56
N SER A 107 7.35 5.74 8.07
CA SER A 107 7.76 6.00 9.47
C SER A 107 7.99 7.49 9.73
N GLU A 108 8.64 8.19 8.78
CA GLU A 108 8.83 9.65 8.82
C GLU A 108 7.48 10.38 8.94
N VAL A 109 6.49 10.02 8.13
CA VAL A 109 5.16 10.64 8.13
C VAL A 109 4.39 10.38 9.41
N THR A 110 4.54 9.18 9.99
CA THR A 110 3.78 8.78 11.19
C THR A 110 4.50 9.14 12.49
N GLY A 111 5.76 9.57 12.42
CA GLY A 111 6.55 9.95 13.59
C GLY A 111 6.95 8.78 14.49
N ILE A 112 6.77 7.53 14.03
CA ILE A 112 7.16 6.30 14.70
C ILE A 112 7.68 5.29 13.69
N GLU A 113 8.51 4.35 14.13
CA GLU A 113 8.97 3.26 13.28
C GLU A 113 7.81 2.29 12.98
N LEU A 114 7.61 1.99 11.70
CA LEU A 114 6.59 1.05 11.23
C LEU A 114 7.23 -0.06 10.40
N ILE A 115 6.74 -1.28 10.64
CA ILE A 115 7.07 -2.48 9.87
C ILE A 115 5.77 -3.20 9.46
N PRO A 116 5.77 -3.95 8.34
CA PRO A 116 4.65 -4.83 8.00
C PRO A 116 4.45 -5.87 9.11
N ALA A 117 3.26 -5.91 9.70
CA ALA A 117 2.97 -6.79 10.84
C ALA A 117 2.59 -8.22 10.44
N MET A 118 1.98 -8.39 9.27
CA MET A 118 1.44 -9.67 8.81
C MET A 118 1.66 -9.83 7.30
N ASP A 119 2.56 -10.75 6.92
CA ASP A 119 2.90 -11.00 5.51
C ASP A 119 1.69 -11.38 4.66
N ASN A 120 0.73 -12.11 5.24
CA ASN A 120 -0.49 -12.51 4.53
C ASN A 120 -1.43 -11.31 4.26
N GLU A 121 -1.32 -10.24 5.04
CA GLU A 121 -2.19 -9.06 4.92
C GLU A 121 -1.50 -7.87 4.27
N ILE A 122 -0.26 -8.07 3.79
CA ILE A 122 0.47 -7.03 3.09
C ILE A 122 -0.33 -6.58 1.86
N ALA A 123 -0.49 -5.26 1.73
CA ALA A 123 -1.27 -4.63 0.66
C ALA A 123 -2.69 -5.20 0.49
N ALA A 124 -3.42 -5.41 1.59
CA ALA A 124 -4.86 -5.59 1.52
C ALA A 124 -5.52 -4.37 0.85
N VAL A 125 -6.35 -4.59 -0.17
CA VAL A 125 -6.93 -3.53 -1.01
C VAL A 125 -8.43 -3.71 -1.14
N ASN A 126 -9.18 -2.63 -0.96
CA ASN A 126 -10.59 -2.58 -1.33
C ASN A 126 -10.73 -2.13 -2.79
N ILE A 127 -11.59 -2.80 -3.54
CA ILE A 127 -11.90 -2.44 -4.94
C ILE A 127 -13.28 -1.79 -4.95
N SER A 128 -13.36 -0.61 -5.55
CA SER A 128 -14.59 0.19 -5.71
C SER A 128 -14.76 0.66 -7.14
#